data_AF-A0A498EWC6-F1
#
_entry.id   AF-A0A498EWC6-F1
#
_cell.length_a   1.000
_cell.length_b   1.000
_cell.length_c   1.000
_cell.angle_alpha   90.00
_cell.angle_beta   90.00
_cell.angle_gamma   90.00
#
_symmetry.space_group_name_H-M   'P 1'
#
loop_
_entity.id
_entity.type
_entity.pdbx_description
1 polymer ?
#
loop_
_entity_poly.entity_id
_entity_poly.type
_entity_poly.pdbx_seq_one_letter_code
_entity_poly.pdbx_strand_id
1 'polypeptide(L)'
;IDFEDFFELIDLDRPDLKPPAWSPKPHPRLGSLASDTRDETKSIFDEIKHGDILAHHPYHSFEGTVQRFLNAAATDPDVLAVKAAIYRTASDSKVIQSLINAADNGKQVAVMVELKARFDEKNNLEWVRQLEEEGIHVAYGTVG
;
A
#
# COMPACT_ATOMS: atom_id res chain seq x y z
N ILE A 1 -5.94 29.24 19.01
CA ILE A 1 -6.52 28.18 19.87
C ILE A 1 -6.28 26.91 19.09
N ASP A 2 -5.51 26.01 19.68
CA ASP A 2 -5.29 24.69 19.12
C ASP A 2 -6.48 23.81 19.50
N PHE A 3 -7.07 23.13 18.52
CA PHE A 3 -8.23 22.26 18.72
C PHE A 3 -7.85 20.78 18.56
N GLU A 4 -6.57 20.46 18.29
CA GLU A 4 -6.11 19.08 18.17
C GLU A 4 -6.27 18.31 19.50
N ASP A 5 -6.12 18.99 20.64
CA ASP A 5 -6.32 18.41 21.98
C ASP A 5 -7.73 17.81 22.19
N PHE A 6 -8.73 18.22 21.40
CA PHE A 6 -10.07 17.63 21.46
C PHE A 6 -10.10 16.17 20.99
N PHE A 7 -9.08 15.69 20.26
CA PHE A 7 -8.99 14.27 19.88
C PHE A 7 -8.81 13.35 21.10
N GLU A 8 -8.25 13.84 22.22
CA GLU A 8 -8.16 13.06 23.46
C GLU A 8 -9.56 12.64 23.99
N LEU A 9 -10.61 13.39 23.65
CA LEU A 9 -11.99 13.03 24.02
C LEU A 9 -12.46 11.75 23.32
N ILE A 10 -11.93 11.44 22.15
CA ILE A 10 -12.29 10.23 21.39
C ILE A 10 -11.69 8.97 22.04
N ASP A 11 -10.61 9.12 22.80
CA ASP A 11 -9.92 8.01 23.47
C ASP A 11 -10.62 7.58 24.77
N LEU A 12 -11.47 8.44 25.35
CA LEU A 12 -12.25 8.12 26.56
C LEU A 12 -13.09 6.85 26.39
N ASP A 13 -13.19 6.02 27.43
CA ASP A 13 -13.95 4.77 27.40
C ASP A 13 -15.47 5.01 27.54
N ARG A 14 -16.06 5.49 26.44
CA ARG A 14 -17.49 5.77 26.29
C ARG A 14 -18.05 5.14 25.01
N PRO A 15 -18.14 3.80 24.96
CA PRO A 15 -18.60 3.10 23.75
C PRO A 15 -20.01 3.49 23.32
N ASP A 16 -20.84 3.95 24.26
CA ASP A 16 -22.19 4.47 24.02
C ASP A 16 -22.21 5.80 23.23
N LEU A 17 -21.11 6.54 23.25
CA LEU A 17 -20.93 7.79 22.50
C LEU A 17 -20.04 7.63 21.25
N LYS A 18 -19.57 6.40 20.97
CA LYS A 18 -18.71 6.10 19.82
C LYS A 18 -19.55 5.50 18.68
N PRO A 19 -19.17 5.75 17.42
CA PRO A 19 -19.75 5.01 16.30
C PRO A 19 -19.48 3.51 16.45
N PRO A 20 -20.31 2.64 15.85
CA PRO A 20 -20.05 1.21 15.84
C PRO A 20 -18.69 0.93 15.19
N ALA A 21 -18.00 -0.09 15.69
CA ALA A 21 -16.74 -0.53 15.10
C ALA A 21 -16.93 -0.84 13.61
N TRP A 22 -16.08 -0.25 12.78
CA TRP A 22 -16.09 -0.44 11.32
C TRP A 22 -14.80 -1.13 10.89
N SER A 23 -14.93 -2.13 10.02
CA SER A 23 -13.80 -2.76 9.33
C SER A 23 -14.09 -2.82 7.83
N PRO A 24 -13.08 -2.54 6.98
CA PRO A 24 -13.22 -2.70 5.53
C PRO A 24 -13.62 -4.13 5.17
N LYS A 25 -14.46 -4.28 4.14
CA LYS A 25 -14.93 -5.56 3.64
C LYS A 25 -14.01 -6.12 2.54
N PRO A 26 -13.96 -7.44 2.35
CA PRO A 26 -13.29 -8.03 1.20
C PRO A 26 -13.94 -7.57 -0.12
N HIS A 27 -13.16 -7.39 -1.18
CA HIS A 27 -13.69 -7.03 -2.49
C HIS A 27 -14.43 -8.25 -3.09
N PRO A 28 -15.64 -8.10 -3.67
CA PRO A 28 -16.46 -9.24 -4.12
C PRO A 28 -15.76 -10.20 -5.08
N ARG A 29 -14.92 -9.68 -5.98
CA ARG A 29 -14.15 -10.47 -6.96
C ARG A 29 -12.83 -11.02 -6.44
N LEU A 30 -12.28 -10.44 -5.39
CA LEU A 30 -10.98 -10.85 -4.85
C LEU A 30 -11.13 -11.77 -3.63
N GLY A 31 -12.31 -11.82 -3.01
CA GLY A 31 -12.53 -12.63 -1.81
C GLY A 31 -11.73 -12.11 -0.60
N SER A 32 -11.67 -12.92 0.46
CA SER A 32 -10.89 -12.64 1.66
C SER A 32 -9.48 -13.25 1.58
N LEU A 33 -8.54 -12.68 2.34
CA LEU A 33 -7.16 -13.20 2.48
C LEU A 33 -7.08 -14.57 3.18
N ALA A 34 -8.21 -15.12 3.66
CA ALA A 34 -8.22 -16.35 4.46
C ALA A 34 -8.29 -17.63 3.61
N SER A 35 -8.32 -17.53 2.27
CA SER A 35 -8.25 -18.70 1.38
C SER A 35 -6.79 -19.03 1.04
N ASP A 36 -6.05 -19.53 2.03
CA ASP A 36 -4.66 -20.02 1.98
C ASP A 36 -4.42 -21.04 0.85
N THR A 37 -4.25 -20.57 -0.38
CA THR A 37 -3.82 -21.43 -1.49
C THR A 37 -2.75 -20.71 -2.29
N ARG A 38 -1.71 -21.47 -2.67
CA ARG A 38 -0.56 -21.01 -3.48
C ARG A 38 -0.94 -20.41 -4.86
N ASP A 39 -2.23 -20.33 -5.18
CA ASP A 39 -2.81 -19.75 -6.39
C ASP A 39 -3.21 -18.26 -6.24
N GLU A 40 -2.93 -17.61 -5.10
CA GLU A 40 -3.29 -16.20 -4.89
C GLU A 40 -2.64 -15.22 -5.89
N THR A 41 -1.43 -15.53 -6.36
CA THR A 41 -0.69 -14.74 -7.36
C THR A 41 -1.42 -14.72 -8.71
N LYS A 42 -1.74 -15.92 -9.22
CA LYS A 42 -2.50 -16.10 -10.46
C LYS A 42 -3.91 -15.56 -10.32
N SER A 43 -4.53 -15.74 -9.15
CA SER A 43 -5.89 -15.30 -8.88
C SER A 43 -6.11 -13.80 -9.13
N ILE A 44 -5.23 -12.90 -8.65
CA ILE A 44 -5.49 -11.47 -8.83
C ILE A 44 -5.21 -10.99 -10.27
N PHE A 45 -4.15 -11.48 -10.91
CA PHE A 45 -3.86 -11.13 -12.30
C PHE A 45 -4.89 -11.73 -13.26
N ASP A 46 -5.35 -12.95 -13.00
CA ASP A 46 -6.40 -13.57 -13.80
C ASP A 46 -7.73 -12.83 -13.62
N GLU A 47 -8.11 -12.44 -12.40
CA GLU A 47 -9.28 -11.58 -12.21
C GLU A 47 -9.17 -10.25 -12.98
N ILE A 48 -8.01 -9.62 -12.98
CA ILE A 48 -7.78 -8.39 -13.78
C ILE A 48 -7.91 -8.69 -15.28
N LYS A 49 -7.40 -9.83 -15.78
CA LYS A 49 -7.56 -10.24 -17.18
C LYS A 49 -9.04 -10.47 -17.56
N HIS A 50 -9.87 -10.95 -16.63
CA HIS A 50 -11.31 -11.15 -16.88
C HIS A 50 -12.07 -9.82 -16.98
N GLY A 51 -11.54 -8.72 -16.45
CA GLY A 51 -12.09 -7.38 -16.61
C GLY A 51 -11.72 -6.44 -15.46
N ASP A 52 -11.95 -5.14 -15.67
CA ASP A 52 -11.57 -4.09 -14.72
C ASP A 52 -12.11 -4.30 -13.30
N ILE A 53 -11.32 -3.91 -12.31
CA ILE A 53 -11.64 -4.02 -10.88
C ILE A 53 -11.61 -2.63 -10.25
N LEU A 54 -12.72 -2.21 -9.65
CA LEU A 54 -12.82 -0.95 -8.91
C LEU A 54 -12.73 -1.19 -7.40
N ALA A 55 -11.61 -0.81 -6.79
CA ALA A 55 -11.46 -0.83 -5.34
C ALA A 55 -11.91 0.50 -4.71
N HIS A 56 -13.05 0.49 -4.01
CA HIS A 56 -13.55 1.65 -3.25
C HIS A 56 -13.07 1.66 -1.79
N HIS A 57 -12.01 2.40 -1.48
CA HIS A 57 -11.54 2.63 -0.10
C HIS A 57 -12.30 3.79 0.56
N PRO A 58 -12.55 3.75 1.89
CA PRO A 58 -12.11 2.76 2.88
C PRO A 58 -13.08 1.57 3.04
N TYR A 59 -14.05 1.39 2.14
CA TYR A 59 -15.05 0.33 2.24
C TYR A 59 -14.49 -1.05 1.92
N HIS A 60 -13.56 -1.13 0.97
CA HIS A 60 -12.79 -2.34 0.69
C HIS A 60 -11.45 -2.34 1.42
N SER A 61 -10.98 -3.53 1.81
CA SER A 61 -9.67 -3.71 2.45
C SER A 61 -8.53 -3.31 1.50
N PHE A 62 -7.66 -2.40 1.93
CA PHE A 62 -6.44 -2.06 1.19
C PHE A 62 -5.49 -3.26 1.08
N GLU A 63 -5.36 -4.02 2.17
CA GLU A 63 -4.53 -5.24 2.23
C GLU A 63 -5.04 -6.29 1.23
N GLY A 64 -6.36 -6.49 1.18
CA GLY A 64 -7.01 -7.44 0.27
C GLY A 64 -7.08 -6.99 -1.19
N THR A 65 -6.75 -5.74 -1.49
CA THR A 65 -6.79 -5.19 -2.86
C THR A 65 -5.39 -4.80 -3.34
N VAL A 66 -4.90 -3.63 -2.93
CA VAL A 66 -3.69 -3.01 -3.49
C VAL A 66 -2.45 -3.72 -2.98
N GLN A 67 -2.40 -4.03 -1.69
CA GLN A 67 -1.24 -4.71 -1.12
C GLN A 67 -1.14 -6.16 -1.65
N ARG A 68 -2.27 -6.86 -1.77
CA ARG A 68 -2.31 -8.19 -2.40
C ARG A 68 -1.79 -8.15 -3.84
N PHE A 69 -2.16 -7.14 -4.62
CA PHE A 69 -1.64 -6.96 -5.98
C PHE A 69 -0.12 -6.78 -5.99
N LEU A 70 0.42 -5.95 -5.10
CA LEU A 70 1.87 -5.74 -4.98
C LEU A 70 2.61 -7.01 -4.53
N ASN A 71 2.08 -7.74 -3.56
CA ASN A 71 2.63 -9.03 -3.12
C ASN A 71 2.64 -10.06 -4.24
N ALA A 72 1.55 -10.14 -5.02
CA ALA A 72 1.48 -11.00 -6.19
C ALA A 72 2.54 -10.60 -7.24
N ALA A 73 2.63 -9.30 -7.54
CA ALA A 73 3.63 -8.77 -8.45
C ALA A 73 5.07 -9.00 -8.00
N ALA A 74 5.34 -9.04 -6.69
CA ALA A 74 6.67 -9.30 -6.17
C ALA A 74 7.13 -10.76 -6.36
N THR A 75 6.20 -11.71 -6.32
CA THR A 75 6.52 -13.15 -6.27
C THR A 75 6.26 -13.89 -7.58
N ASP A 76 5.42 -13.36 -8.46
CA ASP A 76 5.12 -13.97 -9.76
C ASP A 76 6.38 -14.02 -10.65
N PRO A 77 6.77 -15.21 -11.18
CA PRO A 77 7.92 -15.34 -12.08
C PRO A 77 7.73 -14.66 -13.44
N ASP A 78 6.49 -14.42 -13.88
CA ASP A 78 6.17 -13.79 -15.16
C ASP A 78 6.20 -12.26 -15.08
N VAL A 79 6.31 -11.68 -13.87
CA VAL A 79 6.43 -10.23 -13.68
C VAL A 79 7.89 -9.81 -13.83
N LEU A 80 8.16 -8.98 -14.85
CA LEU A 80 9.50 -8.48 -15.15
C LEU A 80 9.86 -7.20 -14.39
N ALA A 81 8.87 -6.35 -14.12
CA ALA A 81 9.09 -5.03 -13.56
C ALA A 81 7.88 -4.52 -12.76
N VAL A 82 8.14 -3.68 -11.76
CA VAL A 82 7.15 -2.98 -10.96
C VAL A 82 7.45 -1.48 -10.99
N LYS A 83 6.47 -0.66 -11.35
CA LYS A 83 6.58 0.80 -11.33
C LYS A 83 5.50 1.38 -10.43
N ALA A 84 5.87 2.26 -9.51
CA ALA A 84 4.95 2.88 -8.57
C ALA A 84 5.26 4.38 -8.38
N ALA A 85 4.25 5.15 -7.98
CA ALA A 85 4.41 6.53 -7.52
C ALA A 85 3.91 6.64 -6.08
N ILE A 86 4.75 7.18 -5.19
CA ILE A 86 4.51 7.27 -3.75
C ILE A 86 4.51 8.74 -3.35
N TYR A 87 3.35 9.22 -2.90
CA TYR A 87 3.14 10.63 -2.55
C TYR A 87 3.41 10.92 -1.06
N ARG A 88 2.89 10.06 -0.18
CA ARG A 88 3.01 10.23 1.27
C ARG A 88 3.06 8.87 1.92
N THR A 89 4.19 8.57 2.53
CA THR A 89 4.36 7.35 3.31
C THR A 89 3.74 7.59 4.68
N ALA A 90 2.41 7.53 4.77
CA ALA A 90 1.77 7.34 6.06
C ALA A 90 2.13 5.94 6.53
N SER A 91 3.34 5.76 7.06
CA SER A 91 3.80 4.60 7.83
C SER A 91 3.62 3.21 7.21
N ASP A 92 3.19 3.08 5.95
CA ASP A 92 2.76 1.80 5.40
C ASP A 92 3.96 1.02 4.86
N SER A 93 4.76 0.55 5.81
CA SER A 93 5.95 -0.30 5.63
C SER A 93 5.65 -1.50 4.73
N LYS A 94 4.41 -1.95 4.67
CA LYS A 94 3.98 -3.10 3.86
C LYS A 94 4.10 -2.84 2.35
N VAL A 95 3.78 -1.64 1.86
CA VAL A 95 3.94 -1.30 0.43
C VAL A 95 5.41 -1.25 0.06
N ILE A 96 6.22 -0.55 0.86
CA ILE A 96 7.68 -0.47 0.68
C ILE A 96 8.30 -1.87 0.71
N GLN A 97 7.93 -2.70 1.68
CA GLN A 97 8.42 -4.07 1.79
C GLN A 97 8.03 -4.90 0.56
N SER A 98 6.84 -4.71 0.00
CA SER A 98 6.42 -5.43 -1.22
C SER A 98 7.31 -5.05 -2.42
N LEU A 99 7.71 -3.78 -2.51
CA LEU A 99 8.60 -3.30 -3.57
C LEU A 99 10.03 -3.82 -3.38
N ILE A 100 10.53 -3.85 -2.14
CA ILE A 100 11.82 -4.47 -1.79
C ILE A 100 11.81 -5.95 -2.16
N ASN A 101 10.79 -6.70 -1.73
CA ASN A 101 10.64 -8.11 -2.06
C ASN A 101 10.61 -8.36 -3.59
N ALA A 102 10.03 -7.42 -4.36
CA ALA A 102 10.04 -7.52 -5.82
C ALA A 102 11.47 -7.38 -6.38
N ALA A 103 12.25 -6.41 -5.86
CA ALA A 103 13.64 -6.21 -6.24
C ALA A 103 14.51 -7.41 -5.86
N ASP A 104 14.35 -7.93 -4.63
CA ASP A 104 15.03 -9.15 -4.15
C ASP A 104 14.75 -10.36 -5.04
N ASN A 105 13.51 -10.46 -5.55
CA ASN A 105 13.12 -11.50 -6.50
C ASN A 105 13.56 -11.22 -7.95
N GLY A 106 14.51 -10.29 -8.16
CA GLY A 106 15.14 -10.00 -9.44
C GLY A 106 14.30 -9.16 -10.40
N LYS A 107 13.22 -8.53 -9.92
CA LYS A 107 12.35 -7.70 -10.76
C LYS A 107 12.91 -6.29 -10.88
N GLN A 108 12.72 -5.65 -12.03
CA GLN A 108 13.09 -4.24 -12.18
C GLN A 108 12.08 -3.35 -11.46
N VAL A 109 12.49 -2.73 -10.36
CA VAL A 109 11.60 -1.85 -9.59
C VAL A 109 12.00 -0.39 -9.79
N ALA A 110 11.02 0.46 -10.09
CA ALA A 110 11.22 1.91 -10.16
C ALA A 110 10.09 2.65 -9.41
N VAL A 111 10.47 3.65 -8.62
CA VAL A 111 9.56 4.39 -7.75
C VAL A 111 9.72 5.89 -7.97
N MET A 112 8.62 6.60 -8.20
CA MET A 112 8.59 8.06 -8.18
C MET A 112 8.14 8.54 -6.79
N VAL A 113 8.93 9.38 -6.12
CA VAL A 113 8.62 9.90 -4.78
C VAL A 113 8.43 11.41 -4.84
N GLU A 114 7.35 11.91 -4.25
CA GLU A 114 7.12 13.35 -4.10
C GLU A 114 7.65 13.85 -2.74
N LEU A 115 8.82 14.51 -2.75
CA LEU A 115 9.48 14.93 -1.51
C LEU A 115 8.81 16.11 -0.80
N LYS A 116 8.04 16.95 -1.51
CA LYS A 116 7.44 18.17 -0.95
C LYS A 116 6.08 17.97 -0.27
N ALA A 117 5.67 16.74 0.01
CA ALA A 117 4.48 16.51 0.81
C ALA A 117 4.70 17.14 2.21
N ARG A 118 4.01 18.24 2.49
CA ARG A 118 4.20 19.04 3.71
C ARG A 118 4.13 18.12 4.94
N PHE A 119 5.00 18.34 5.93
CA PHE A 119 5.02 17.67 7.25
C PHE A 119 5.74 16.31 7.38
N ASP A 120 6.12 15.60 6.31
CA ASP A 120 6.68 14.22 6.39
C ASP A 120 8.10 14.05 5.77
N GLU A 121 8.83 15.15 5.56
CA GLU A 121 10.09 15.15 4.78
C GLU A 121 11.16 14.19 5.32
N LYS A 122 11.29 14.05 6.65
CA LYS A 122 12.30 13.18 7.26
C LYS A 122 12.02 11.69 6.99
N ASN A 123 10.77 11.25 7.15
CA ASN A 123 10.39 9.85 6.92
C ASN A 123 10.52 9.48 5.43
N ASN A 124 10.17 10.42 4.54
CA ASN A 124 10.34 10.21 3.11
C ASN A 124 11.81 10.03 2.72
N LEU A 125 12.74 10.78 3.34
CA LEU A 125 14.18 10.62 3.09
C LEU A 125 14.73 9.27 3.55
N GLU A 126 14.26 8.76 4.69
CA GLU A 126 14.71 7.46 5.20
C GLU A 126 14.27 6.33 4.26
N TRP A 127 13.03 6.32 3.77
CA TRP A 127 12.55 5.21 2.93
C TRP A 127 13.14 5.29 1.53
N VAL A 128 13.38 6.49 1.01
CA VAL A 128 14.11 6.69 -0.23
C VAL A 128 15.48 6.03 -0.17
N ARG A 129 16.24 6.26 0.92
CA ARG A 129 17.56 5.63 1.11
C ARG A 129 17.43 4.12 1.16
N GLN A 130 16.46 3.60 1.90
CA GLN A 130 16.23 2.16 1.98
C GLN A 130 15.90 1.57 0.59
N LEU A 131 15.00 2.19 -0.18
CA LEU A 131 14.68 1.73 -1.53
C LEU A 131 15.93 1.73 -2.44
N GLU A 132 16.73 2.80 -2.41
CA GLU A 132 17.97 2.91 -3.19
C GLU A 132 19.01 1.84 -2.77
N GLU A 133 19.15 1.55 -1.48
CA GLU A 133 20.03 0.50 -0.94
C GLU A 133 19.64 -0.90 -1.43
N GLU A 134 18.34 -1.15 -1.60
CA GLU A 134 17.79 -2.40 -2.15
C GLU A 134 17.78 -2.45 -3.69
N GLY A 135 18.50 -1.53 -4.34
CA GLY A 135 18.69 -1.51 -5.80
C GLY A 135 17.47 -1.00 -6.60
N ILE A 136 16.50 -0.38 -5.94
CA ILE A 136 15.31 0.19 -6.57
C ILE A 136 15.64 1.54 -7.20
N HIS A 137 15.19 1.76 -8.43
CA HIS A 137 15.41 3.03 -9.11
C HIS A 137 14.43 4.10 -8.58
N VAL A 138 14.93 5.04 -7.79
CA VAL A 138 14.11 6.13 -7.23
C VAL A 138 14.24 7.39 -8.07
N ALA A 139 13.11 7.96 -8.47
CA ALA A 139 12.98 9.25 -9.14
C ALA A 139 12.25 10.25 -8.25
N TYR A 140 12.69 11.50 -8.24
CA TYR A 140 12.11 12.54 -7.40
C TYR A 140 11.19 13.44 -8.23
N GLY A 141 9.95 13.62 -7.79
CA GLY A 141 9.00 14.54 -8.41
C GLY A 141 9.45 15.99 -8.24
N THR A 142 9.78 16.67 -9.34
CA THR A 142 10.01 18.12 -9.36
C THR A 142 8.67 18.86 -9.33
N VAL A 143 8.49 19.74 -8.35
CA VAL A 143 7.41 20.73 -8.37
C VAL A 143 7.69 21.73 -9.49
N GLY A 144 6.86 21.70 -10.53
CA GLY A 144 6.72 22.78 -11.51
C GLY A 144 5.76 23.83 -11.01
#